data_AF-M3IKY5-F1
#
_entry.id   AF-M3IKY5-F1
#
_cell.length_a   1.000
_cell.length_b   1.000
_cell.length_c   1.000
_cell.angle_alpha   90.00
_cell.angle_beta   90.00
_cell.angle_gamma   90.00
#
_symmetry.space_group_name_H-M   'P 1'
#
loop_
_entity.id
_entity.type
_entity.pdbx_description
1 polymer ?
#
loop_
_entity_poly.entity_id
_entity_poly.type
_entity_poly.pdbx_seq_one_letter_code
_entity_poly.pdbx_strand_id
1 'polypeptide(L)' 'MNYEIIHKPSYSFLKVKLSPGQTIKAESGAMVYMTPGIDVETKMGSGFLSAISRRFFGGESFSLTFLKLP' A
#
# COMPACT_ATOMS: atom_id res chain seq x y z
N MET A 1 -0.97 10.47 -11.80
CA MET A 1 -1.47 10.08 -10.47
C MET A 1 -2.16 11.30 -9.86
N ASN A 2 -3.44 11.21 -9.50
CA ASN A 2 -4.19 12.30 -8.85
C ASN A 2 -4.36 11.94 -7.37
N TYR A 3 -3.97 12.84 -6.46
CA TYR A 3 -4.06 12.61 -5.02
C TYR A 3 -4.33 13.89 -4.23
N GLU A 4 -4.85 13.72 -3.02
CA GLU A 4 -5.13 14.79 -2.07
C GLU A 4 -4.86 14.30 -0.64
N ILE A 5 -4.33 15.18 0.22
CA ILE A 5 -4.19 14.91 1.66
C ILE A 5 -5.27 15.67 2.41
N ILE A 6 -6.17 14.93 3.07
CA ILE A 6 -7.33 15.45 3.81
C ILE A 6 -7.16 15.25 5.32
N HIS A 7 -7.97 15.91 6.15
CA HIS A 7 -7.99 15.79 7.62
C HIS A 7 -6.66 16.13 8.33
N LYS A 8 -5.95 17.13 7.80
CA LYS A 8 -4.72 17.68 8.39
C LYS A 8 -4.96 18.38 9.74
N PRO A 9 -3.95 18.47 10.63
CA PRO A 9 -2.59 17.94 10.48
C PRO A 9 -2.40 16.52 11.06
N SER A 10 -3.12 16.17 12.14
CA SER A 10 -2.76 15.01 12.97
C SER A 10 -3.32 13.68 12.49
N TYR A 11 -4.48 13.67 11.83
CA TYR A 11 -5.16 12.45 11.34
C TYR A 11 -5.31 12.50 9.83
N SER A 12 -4.20 12.77 9.16
CA SER A 12 -4.19 12.98 7.73
C SER A 12 -4.45 11.68 6.96
N PHE A 13 -5.31 11.73 5.95
CA PHE A 13 -5.51 10.63 5.00
C PHE A 13 -5.00 11.02 3.63
N LEU A 14 -4.34 10.07 2.95
CA LEU A 14 -4.00 10.19 1.53
C LEU A 14 -5.14 9.59 0.70
N LYS A 15 -5.87 10.43 -0.02
CA LYS A 15 -6.88 10.03 -1.00
C LYS A 15 -6.24 9.99 -2.37
N VAL A 16 -6.26 8.85 -3.05
CA VAL A 16 -5.68 8.67 -4.39
C VAL A 16 -6.77 8.27 -5.37
N LYS A 17 -6.77 8.88 -6.56
CA LYS A 17 -7.62 8.48 -7.69
C LYS A 17 -6.76 7.74 -8.71
N LEU A 18 -7.08 6.47 -8.94
CA LEU A 18 -6.45 5.62 -9.95
C LEU A 18 -7.19 5.72 -11.27
N SER A 19 -6.42 5.76 -12.36
CA SER A 19 -6.90 5.47 -13.71
C SER A 19 -6.81 3.96 -13.98
N PRO A 20 -7.60 3.42 -14.93
CA PRO A 20 -7.49 2.01 -15.33
C PRO A 20 -6.03 1.63 -15.65
N GLY A 21 -5.63 0.44 -15.21
CA GLY A 21 -4.26 -0.07 -15.27
C GLY A 21 -3.28 0.50 -14.23
N GLN A 22 -3.64 1.55 -13.46
CA GLN A 22 -2.74 2.10 -12.45
C GLN A 22 -2.71 1.27 -11.18
N THR A 23 -1.54 1.22 -10.55
CA THR A 23 -1.29 0.51 -9.30
C THR A 23 -0.59 1.44 -8.32
N ILE A 24 -0.99 1.40 -7.05
CA ILE A 24 -0.22 1.98 -5.95
C ILE A 24 0.33 0.87 -5.09
N LYS A 25 1.50 1.14 -4.51
CA LYS A 25 2.10 0.31 -3.47
C LYS A 25 1.93 1.04 -2.14
N ALA A 26 1.35 0.36 -1.16
CA ALA A 26 1.12 0.88 0.17
C ALA A 26 1.70 -0.09 1.21
N GLU A 27 1.91 0.41 2.43
CA GLU A 27 2.18 -0.46 3.58
C GLU A 27 0.93 -1.30 3.89
N SER A 28 1.14 -2.53 4.32
CA SER A 28 0.07 -3.40 4.78
C SER A 28 -0.65 -2.74 5.95
N GLY A 29 -1.97 -2.60 5.85
CA GLY A 29 -2.78 -1.92 6.86
C GLY A 29 -2.90 -0.40 6.69
N ALA A 30 -2.21 0.21 5.73
CA ALA A 30 -2.36 1.66 5.45
C ALA A 30 -3.66 2.01 4.71
N MET A 31 -4.31 1.03 4.06
CA MET A 31 -5.58 1.25 3.37
C MET A 31 -6.74 1.32 4.37
N VAL A 32 -7.54 2.38 4.27
CA VAL A 32 -8.68 2.63 5.17
C VAL A 32 -10.00 2.29 4.49
N TYR A 33 -10.21 2.76 3.26
CA TYR A 33 -11.36 2.44 2.43
C TYR A 33 -11.01 2.57 0.95
N MET A 34 -11.83 1.97 0.08
CA MET A 34 -11.70 2.04 -1.38
C MET A 34 -13.07 1.98 -2.05
N THR A 35 -13.16 2.46 -3.29
CA THR A 35 -14.34 2.25 -4.13
C THR A 35 -14.38 0.82 -4.67
N PRO A 36 -15.55 0.29 -5.08
CA PRO A 36 -15.63 -0.99 -5.77
C PRO A 36 -14.73 -1.04 -7.02
N GLY A 37 -14.22 -2.24 -7.34
CA GLY A 37 -13.39 -2.48 -8.54
C GLY A 37 -11.90 -2.27 -8.36
N ILE A 38 -11.42 -1.98 -7.14
CA ILE A 38 -9.99 -1.97 -6.82
C ILE A 38 -9.56 -3.38 -6.39
N ASP A 39 -8.60 -3.95 -7.12
CA ASP A 39 -7.95 -5.21 -6.79
C ASP A 39 -6.86 -4.98 -5.75
N VAL A 40 -6.87 -5.80 -4.69
CA VAL A 40 -5.89 -5.73 -3.59
C VAL A 40 -5.04 -6.99 -3.63
N GLU A 41 -3.74 -6.83 -3.87
CA GLU A 41 -2.78 -7.93 -3.93
C GLU A 41 -1.67 -7.73 -2.89
N THR A 42 -1.58 -8.64 -1.92
CA THR A 42 -0.46 -8.70 -0.97
C THR A 42 0.57 -9.68 -1.49
N LYS A 43 1.67 -9.18 -2.06
CA LYS A 43 2.76 -10.02 -2.55
C LYS A 43 3.78 -10.29 -1.45
N MET A 44 3.85 -11.53 -1.01
CA MET A 44 4.89 -12.05 -0.14
C MET A 44 5.78 -13.00 -0.96
N GLY A 45 6.59 -12.45 -1.88
CA GLY A 45 7.41 -13.25 -2.79
C GLY A 45 8.53 -14.06 -2.11
N SER A 46 9.09 -15.06 -2.78
CA SER A 46 10.21 -15.88 -2.27
C SER A 46 11.49 -15.08 -1.98
N GLY A 47 11.75 -14.02 -2.76
CA GLY A 47 12.79 -13.01 -2.47
C GLY A 47 12.37 -11.96 -1.42
N PHE A 48 11.07 -11.89 -1.12
CA PHE A 48 10.53 -11.03 -0.06
C PHE A 48 10.75 -11.66 1.31
N LEU A 49 10.71 -13.00 1.46
CA LEU A 49 11.08 -13.67 2.71
C LEU A 49 12.54 -13.43 3.11
N SER A 50 13.46 -13.39 2.14
CA SER A 50 14.88 -13.08 2.37
C SER A 50 15.16 -11.59 2.55
N ALA A 51 14.29 -10.70 2.05
CA ALA A 51 14.31 -9.26 2.35
C ALA A 51 13.65 -8.94 3.71
N ILE A 52 12.59 -9.65 4.04
CA ILE A 52 11.91 -9.65 5.35
C ILE A 52 12.87 -10.16 6.40
N SER A 53 13.56 -11.29 6.22
CA SER A 53 14.48 -11.82 7.22
C SER A 53 15.57 -10.80 7.54
N ARG A 54 16.19 -10.18 6.53
CA ARG A 54 17.13 -9.06 6.72
C ARG A 54 16.53 -7.87 7.48
N ARG A 55 15.28 -7.52 7.21
CA ARG A 55 14.55 -6.42 7.87
C ARG A 55 14.10 -6.76 9.30
N PHE A 56 13.72 -8.00 9.56
CA PHE A 56 13.37 -8.53 10.88
C PHE A 56 14.61 -8.63 11.78
N PHE A 57 15.75 -9.10 11.26
CA PHE A 57 17.03 -9.06 11.99
C PHE A 57 17.56 -7.62 12.16
N GLY A 58 17.04 -6.67 11.38
CA GLY A 58 17.25 -5.22 11.52
C GLY A 58 16.19 -4.48 12.35
N GLY A 59 15.21 -5.18 12.92
CA GLY A 59 14.25 -4.63 13.88
C GLY A 59 12.95 -4.02 13.32
N GLU A 60 12.73 -3.94 12.01
CA GLU A 60 11.56 -3.26 11.41
C GLU A 60 10.77 -4.17 10.43
N SER A 61 9.50 -4.41 10.73
CA SER A 61 8.63 -5.29 9.93
C SER A 61 7.64 -4.47 9.07
N PHE A 62 8.06 -4.05 7.88
CA PHE A 62 7.16 -3.39 6.92
C PHE A 62 6.69 -4.36 5.81
N SER A 63 5.44 -4.79 5.90
CA SER A 63 4.75 -5.57 4.86
C SER A 63 4.14 -4.66 3.79
N LEU A 64 4.03 -5.12 2.54
CA LEU A 64 3.60 -4.28 1.39
C LEU A 64 2.37 -4.87 0.70
N THR A 65 1.45 -3.98 0.32
CA THR A 65 0.21 -4.30 -0.42
C THR A 65 0.16 -3.47 -1.69
N PHE A 66 -0.37 -4.04 -2.76
CA PHE A 66 -0.57 -3.40 -4.06
C PHE A 66 -2.08 -3.20 -4.28
N LEU A 67 -2.48 -1.97 -4.61
CA LEU A 67 -3.87 -1.63 -4.95
C LEU A 67 -3.92 -1.25 -6.43
N LYS A 68 -4.69 -1.98 -7.23
CA LYS A 68 -4.76 -1.81 -8.68
C LYS A 68 -6.19 -1.54 -9.12
N LEU A 69 -6.37 -0.59 -10.02
CA LEU A 69 -7.60 -0.52 -10.82
C LEU A 69 -7.31 -1.24 -12.14
N PRO A 70 -7.90 -2.42 -12.40
CA PRO A 70 -7.69 -3.14 -13.66
C PRO A 70 -8.07 -2.31 -14.90
#